data_AF-A0A0A0DF46-F1
#
_entry.id   AF-A0A0A0DF46-F1
#
_cell.length_a   1.000
_cell.length_b   1.000
_cell.length_c   1.000
_cell.angle_alpha   90.00
_cell.angle_beta   90.00
_cell.angle_gamma   90.00
#
_symmetry.space_group_name_H-M   'P 1'
#
loop_
_entity.id
_entity.type
_entity.pdbx_description
1 polymer ?
#
loop_
_entity_poly.entity_id
_entity_poly.type
_entity_poly.pdbx_seq_one_letter_code
_entity_poly.pdbx_strand_id
1 'polypeptide(L)'
;MTQDALQAHLDRLRAKFAAELPQKLAEAETLLAALRAGDGEALTGLRFVAHRLNGTGGTMGFVALSQAAAELEARLDACLKAGGAGPHDVTAIAEGLAAVKAAA
;
A
#
# COMPACT_ATOMS: atom_id res chain seq x y z
N MET A 1 -11.08 16.30 25.79
CA MET A 1 -10.74 16.80 24.45
C MET A 1 -11.95 17.50 23.89
N THR A 2 -11.81 18.73 23.38
CA THR A 2 -12.89 19.41 22.65
C THR A 2 -12.96 18.87 21.23
N GLN A 3 -14.13 19.00 20.58
CA GLN A 3 -14.34 18.57 19.20
C GLN A 3 -13.32 19.21 18.24
N ASP A 4 -12.98 20.48 18.46
CA ASP A 4 -11.99 21.21 17.65
C ASP A 4 -10.56 20.68 17.81
N ALA A 5 -10.18 20.24 19.01
CA ALA A 5 -8.85 19.68 19.27
C ALA A 5 -8.67 18.31 18.58
N LEU A 6 -9.73 17.51 18.52
CA LEU A 6 -9.74 16.24 17.80
C LEU A 6 -9.63 16.47 16.29
N GLN A 7 -10.42 17.41 15.75
CA GLN A 7 -10.38 17.75 14.33
C GLN A 7 -8.99 18.23 13.88
N ALA A 8 -8.39 19.17 14.63
CA ALA A 8 -7.05 19.66 14.35
C ALA A 8 -5.95 18.59 14.50
N HIS A 9 -6.19 17.54 15.29
CA HIS A 9 -5.29 16.39 15.37
C HIS A 9 -5.41 15.50 14.13
N LEU A 10 -6.63 15.18 13.71
CA LEU A 10 -6.89 14.41 12.49
C LEU A 10 -6.32 15.09 11.25
N ASP A 11 -6.50 16.41 11.11
CA ASP A 11 -5.99 17.13 9.95
C ASP A 11 -4.46 17.15 9.89
N ARG A 12 -3.78 17.16 11.05
CA ARG A 12 -2.32 16.98 11.12
C ARG A 12 -1.88 15.57 10.72
N LEU A 13 -2.61 14.54 11.15
CA LEU A 13 -2.31 13.16 10.75
C LEU A 13 -2.52 12.95 9.24
N ARG A 14 -3.58 13.55 8.68
CA ARG A 14 -3.84 13.55 7.22
C ARG A 14 -2.71 14.20 6.45
N ALA A 15 -2.30 15.41 6.85
CA ALA A 15 -1.21 16.13 6.20
C ALA A 15 0.11 15.35 6.27
N LYS A 16 0.40 14.72 7.42
CA LYS A 16 1.57 13.86 7.58
C LYS A 16 1.50 12.64 6.66
N PHE A 17 0.35 11.96 6.61
CA PHE A 17 0.17 10.80 5.74
C PHE A 17 0.35 11.18 4.25
N ALA A 18 -0.25 12.29 3.83
CA ALA A 18 -0.09 12.81 2.46
C ALA A 18 1.37 13.12 2.11
N ALA A 19 2.14 13.67 3.05
CA ALA A 19 3.55 13.96 2.85
C ALA A 19 4.43 12.70 2.78
N GLU A 20 4.08 11.64 3.52
CA GLU A 20 4.80 10.36 3.52
C GLU A 20 4.41 9.45 2.34
N LEU A 21 3.25 9.67 1.72
CA LEU A 21 2.68 8.82 0.68
C LEU A 21 3.61 8.63 -0.53
N PRO A 22 4.23 9.67 -1.12
CA PRO A 22 5.14 9.50 -2.26
C PRO A 22 6.34 8.59 -1.94
N GLN A 23 6.90 8.72 -0.74
CA GLN A 23 8.01 7.88 -0.30
C GLN A 23 7.58 6.42 -0.14
N LYS A 24 6.37 6.18 0.40
CA LYS A 24 5.82 4.83 0.55
C LYS A 24 5.53 4.16 -0.79
N LEU A 25 5.07 4.93 -1.79
CA LEU A 25 4.88 4.43 -3.14
C LEU A 25 6.21 4.08 -3.81
N ALA A 26 7.24 4.91 -3.65
CA ALA A 26 8.59 4.61 -4.17
C ALA A 26 9.21 3.37 -3.51
N GLU A 27 8.98 3.15 -2.21
CA GLU A 27 9.36 1.94 -1.49
C GLU A 27 8.67 0.70 -2.09
N ALA A 28 7.35 0.79 -2.34
CA ALA A 28 6.59 -0.29 -2.98
C ALA A 28 7.10 -0.60 -4.40
N GLU A 29 7.45 0.41 -5.18
CA GLU A 29 8.00 0.21 -6.53
C GLU A 29 9.37 -0.48 -6.49
N THR A 30 10.21 -0.11 -5.53
CA THR A 30 11.51 -0.75 -5.31
C THR A 30 11.33 -2.23 -4.96
N LEU A 31 10.38 -2.55 -4.08
CA LEU A 31 10.06 -3.93 -3.70
C LEU A 31 9.49 -4.72 -4.89
N LEU A 32 8.64 -4.11 -5.73
CA LEU A 32 8.16 -4.75 -6.95
C LEU A 32 9.31 -5.04 -7.94
N ALA A 33 10.28 -4.14 -8.06
CA ALA A 33 11.46 -4.37 -8.90
C ALA A 33 12.31 -5.54 -8.38
N ALA A 34 12.51 -5.64 -7.06
CA ALA A 34 13.19 -6.76 -6.42
C ALA A 34 12.42 -8.09 -6.63
N LEU A 35 11.09 -8.07 -6.47
CA LEU A 35 10.24 -9.24 -6.72
C LEU A 35 10.36 -9.72 -8.18
N ARG A 36 10.40 -8.79 -9.15
CA ARG A 36 10.64 -9.10 -10.57
C ARG A 36 12.03 -9.70 -10.83
N ALA A 37 13.02 -9.34 -10.02
CA ALA A 37 14.36 -9.91 -10.08
C ALA A 37 14.47 -11.29 -9.40
N GLY A 38 13.38 -11.82 -8.83
CA GLY A 38 13.33 -13.13 -8.19
C GLY A 38 13.53 -13.08 -6.67
N ASP A 39 13.55 -11.91 -6.05
CA ASP A 39 13.60 -11.77 -4.60
C ASP A 39 12.23 -12.04 -3.98
N GLY A 40 12.03 -13.25 -3.47
CA GLY A 40 10.80 -13.65 -2.79
C GLY A 40 10.54 -12.92 -1.47
N GLU A 41 11.56 -12.40 -0.79
CA GLU A 41 11.38 -11.65 0.46
C GLU A 41 10.70 -10.30 0.22
N ALA A 42 10.91 -9.73 -0.98
CA ALA A 42 10.27 -8.50 -1.41
C ALA A 42 8.72 -8.60 -1.42
N LEU A 43 8.17 -9.80 -1.57
CA LEU A 43 6.72 -10.04 -1.50
C LEU A 43 6.16 -9.68 -0.12
N THR A 44 6.85 -10.06 0.95
CA THR A 44 6.47 -9.74 2.34
C THR A 44 6.57 -8.24 2.59
N GLY A 45 7.65 -7.61 2.10
CA GLY A 45 7.81 -6.15 2.19
C GLY A 45 6.69 -5.40 1.47
N LEU A 46 6.34 -5.82 0.26
CA LEU A 46 5.29 -5.18 -0.52
C LEU A 46 3.92 -5.33 0.14
N ARG A 47 3.65 -6.50 0.75
CA ARG A 47 2.44 -6.75 1.55
C ARG A 47 2.35 -5.81 2.75
N PHE A 48 3.47 -5.57 3.43
CA PHE A 48 3.51 -4.63 4.56
C PHE A 48 3.19 -3.20 4.14
N VAL A 49 3.71 -2.75 2.98
CA VAL A 49 3.38 -1.42 2.45
C VAL A 49 1.90 -1.33 2.11
N ALA A 50 1.34 -2.31 1.38
CA ALA A 50 -0.07 -2.36 1.03
C ALA A 50 -0.98 -2.32 2.27
N HIS A 51 -0.66 -3.12 3.30
CA HIS A 51 -1.38 -3.13 4.57
C HIS A 51 -1.42 -1.75 5.25
N ARG A 52 -0.28 -1.06 5.29
CA ARG A 52 -0.21 0.29 5.89
C ARG A 52 -1.05 1.31 5.11
N LEU A 53 -1.01 1.26 3.78
CA LEU A 53 -1.80 2.15 2.92
C LEU A 53 -3.30 1.89 3.05
N ASN A 54 -3.71 0.61 3.13
CA ASN A 54 -5.08 0.20 3.38
C ASN A 54 -5.57 0.72 4.75
N GLY A 55 -4.88 0.37 5.83
CA GLY A 55 -5.32 0.69 7.19
C GLY A 55 -5.30 2.19 7.53
N THR A 56 -4.25 2.90 7.11
CA THR A 56 -4.09 4.32 7.46
C THR A 56 -4.83 5.22 6.47
N GLY A 57 -4.90 4.85 5.19
CA GLY A 57 -5.56 5.63 4.14
C GLY A 57 -7.05 5.86 4.42
N GLY A 58 -7.78 4.80 4.81
CA GLY A 58 -9.21 4.89 5.10
C GLY A 58 -9.53 5.82 6.27
N THR A 59 -8.76 5.71 7.36
CA THR A 59 -8.92 6.57 8.55
C THR A 59 -8.62 8.04 8.24
N MET A 60 -7.71 8.31 7.30
CA MET A 60 -7.30 9.65 6.90
C MET A 60 -8.18 10.25 5.78
N GLY A 61 -9.14 9.51 5.22
CA GLY A 61 -10.05 9.98 4.17
C GLY A 61 -9.60 9.70 2.74
N PHE A 62 -8.52 8.94 2.55
CA PHE A 62 -8.04 8.45 1.26
C PHE A 62 -8.74 7.15 0.89
N VAL A 63 -10.06 7.22 0.66
CA VAL A 63 -10.92 6.03 0.46
C VAL A 63 -10.50 5.23 -0.78
N ALA A 64 -10.30 5.89 -1.93
CA ALA A 64 -9.89 5.23 -3.16
C ALA A 64 -8.52 4.55 -3.04
N LEU A 65 -7.55 5.23 -2.42
CA LEU A 65 -6.22 4.67 -2.12
C LEU A 65 -6.34 3.42 -1.23
N SER A 66 -7.15 3.51 -0.16
CA SER A 66 -7.35 2.42 0.79
C SER A 66 -7.99 1.19 0.11
N GLN A 67 -8.98 1.39 -0.75
CA GLN A 67 -9.61 0.33 -1.54
C GLN A 67 -8.62 -0.35 -2.49
N ALA A 68 -7.90 0.44 -3.29
CA ALA A 68 -6.87 -0.11 -4.19
C ALA A 68 -5.78 -0.86 -3.41
N ALA A 69 -5.37 -0.35 -2.25
CA ALA A 69 -4.38 -0.99 -1.39
C ALA A 69 -4.90 -2.30 -0.76
N ALA A 70 -6.20 -2.37 -0.42
CA ALA A 70 -6.83 -3.59 0.08
C ALA A 70 -6.87 -4.69 -0.99
N GLU A 71 -7.19 -4.34 -2.24
CA GLU A 71 -7.17 -5.29 -3.36
C GLU A 71 -5.75 -5.81 -3.63
N LEU A 72 -4.74 -4.93 -3.58
CA LEU A 72 -3.34 -5.30 -3.70
C LEU A 72 -2.90 -6.20 -2.53
N GLU A 73 -3.25 -5.85 -1.29
CA GLU A 73 -2.94 -6.63 -0.09
C GLU A 73 -3.52 -8.06 -0.19
N ALA A 74 -4.78 -8.20 -0.62
CA ALA A 74 -5.41 -9.51 -0.76
C ALA A 74 -4.68 -10.42 -1.77
N ARG A 75 -4.20 -9.84 -2.89
CA ARG A 75 -3.40 -10.58 -3.89
C ARG A 75 -2.05 -11.01 -3.31
N LEU A 76 -1.38 -10.13 -2.58
CA LEU A 76 -0.10 -10.42 -1.93
C LEU A 76 -0.24 -11.52 -0.87
N ASP A 77 -1.31 -11.48 -0.07
CA ASP A 77 -1.63 -12.52 0.90
C ASP A 77 -1.89 -13.87 0.24
N ALA A 78 -2.54 -13.90 -0.93
CA ALA A 78 -2.73 -15.13 -1.70
C ALA A 78 -1.39 -15.71 -2.20
N CYS A 79 -0.49 -14.87 -2.71
CA CYS A 79 0.84 -15.28 -3.14
C CYS A 79 1.67 -15.83 -1.97
N LEU A 80 1.65 -15.15 -0.81
CA LEU A 80 2.37 -15.60 0.39
C LEU A 80 1.85 -16.96 0.87
N LYS A 81 0.53 -17.19 0.85
CA LYS A 81 -0.07 -18.49 1.18
C LYS A 81 0.29 -19.58 0.17
N ALA A 82 0.46 -19.23 -1.10
CA ALA A 82 0.91 -20.14 -2.15
C ALA A 82 2.42 -20.43 -2.10
N GLY A 83 3.18 -19.74 -1.24
CA GLY A 83 4.63 -19.90 -1.10
C GLY A 83 5.48 -19.04 -2.04
N GLY A 84 4.87 -18.08 -2.75
CA GLY A 84 5.56 -17.19 -3.67
C GLY A 84 4.64 -16.58 -4.73
N ALA A 85 5.20 -15.69 -5.55
CA ALA A 85 4.51 -15.09 -6.69
C ALA A 85 5.11 -15.63 -7.99
N GLY A 86 4.29 -16.23 -8.85
CA GLY A 86 4.68 -16.60 -10.20
C GLY A 86 4.66 -15.40 -11.16
N PRO A 87 5.08 -15.57 -12.42
CA PRO A 87 5.14 -14.47 -13.39
C PRO A 87 3.79 -13.75 -13.63
N HIS A 88 2.68 -14.50 -13.62
CA HIS A 88 1.33 -13.94 -13.72
C HIS A 88 0.95 -13.13 -12.48
N ASP A 89 1.31 -13.61 -11.29
CA ASP A 89 1.09 -12.91 -10.03
C ASP A 89 1.89 -11.61 -9.99
N VAL A 90 3.15 -11.62 -10.42
CA VAL A 90 4.00 -10.42 -10.48
C VAL A 90 3.43 -9.36 -11.42
N THR A 91 2.80 -9.78 -12.52
CA THR A 91 2.11 -8.85 -13.44
C THR A 91 0.89 -8.25 -12.77
N ALA A 92 0.05 -9.08 -12.15
CA ALA A 92 -1.14 -8.66 -11.42
C ALA A 92 -0.82 -7.74 -10.21
N ILE A 93 0.28 -8.00 -9.50
CA ILE A 93 0.79 -7.15 -8.41
C ILE A 93 1.22 -5.79 -8.95
N ALA A 94 1.88 -5.75 -10.11
CA ALA A 94 2.28 -4.48 -10.74
C ALA A 94 1.09 -3.62 -11.16
N GLU A 95 0.05 -4.23 -11.73
CA GLU A 95 -1.21 -3.55 -12.06
C GLU A 95 -1.90 -3.02 -10.80
N GLY A 96 -1.95 -3.82 -9.73
CA GLY A 96 -2.49 -3.39 -8.45
C GLY A 96 -1.72 -2.20 -7.86
N LEU A 97 -0.39 -2.22 -7.91
CA LEU A 97 0.42 -1.09 -7.45
C LEU A 97 0.20 0.17 -8.31
N ALA A 98 0.03 0.02 -9.63
CA ALA A 98 -0.31 1.13 -10.50
C ALA A 98 -1.69 1.75 -10.15
N ALA A 99 -2.68 0.92 -9.80
CA ALA A 99 -3.99 1.38 -9.35
C ALA A 99 -3.90 2.16 -8.02
N VAL A 100 -3.09 1.67 -7.07
CA VAL A 100 -2.82 2.38 -5.81
C VAL A 100 -2.21 3.76 -6.07
N LYS A 101 -1.21 3.85 -6.97
CA LYS A 101 -0.58 5.13 -7.34
C LYS A 101 -1.56 6.10 -8.00
N ALA A 102 -2.47 5.61 -8.84
CA ALA A 102 -3.46 6.46 -9.50
C ALA A 102 -4.53 7.01 -8.54
N ALA A 103 -4.70 6.37 -7.37
CA ALA A 103 -5.65 6.76 -6.33
C ALA A 103 -5.03 7.59 -5.19
N ALA A 104 -3.72 7.88 -5.27
CA ALA A 104 -2.94 8.68 -4.33
C ALA A 104 -3.00 10.18 -4.67
#